data_AF-A0A920CK59-F1
#
_entry.id   AF-A0A920CK59-F1
#
_cell.length_a   1.000
_cell.length_b   1.000
_cell.length_c   1.000
_cell.angle_alpha   90.00
_cell.angle_beta   90.00
_cell.angle_gamma   90.00
#
_symmetry.space_group_name_H-M   'P 1'
#
loop_
_entity.id
_entity.type
_entity.pdbx_description
1 polymer ?
#
loop_
_entity_poly.entity_id
_entity_poly.type
_entity_poly.pdbx_seq_one_letter_code
_entity_poly.pdbx_strand_id
1 'polypeptide(L)'
;MRRNKQTFHTRSLGEVRGSIVLEATLVMPMFVMVLFLFIYMIQMTLVATQLHAVTSNAVRQVSAHIYPVALAVASSQTEEEQSASSNNSLSLERIYDFSLSEWSSQYASKLPSPVSEWVQAAVKKGEAPLQDLKGNAAEAVLDPVIKPLLSPFLQATSLNEDRLHVSRVTIPDLRTGKTPYFGLEVSYVLPIKVPFTGQAIRIQARAEERLWIGDTDELGNKNSDGESGTGAAAKVLSKPDPAYAGRRAEVTALVEPGASATMTVYYKSGVSQAKYLGEAQADDNGIVSWNWLVGGNTTPGEWTFVIETEDGARTTEQFLVESPRSKE
;
A
#
# COMPACT_ATOMS: atom_id res chain seq x y z
N MET A 1 -19.90 -29.17 96.12
CA MET A 1 -20.37 -28.88 94.75
C MET A 1 -20.49 -27.37 94.54
N ARG A 2 -19.53 -26.74 93.88
CA ARG A 2 -19.69 -25.44 93.20
C ARG A 2 -18.68 -25.41 92.04
N ARG A 3 -19.17 -25.65 90.81
CA ARG A 3 -18.37 -25.57 89.58
C ARG A 3 -18.10 -24.10 89.29
N ASN A 4 -16.86 -23.67 89.48
CA ASN A 4 -16.41 -22.34 89.06
C ASN A 4 -16.19 -22.39 87.54
N LYS A 5 -17.08 -21.75 86.76
CA LYS A 5 -16.91 -21.62 85.30
C LYS A 5 -15.73 -20.69 85.05
N GLN A 6 -14.62 -21.24 84.55
CA GLN A 6 -13.55 -20.44 83.97
C GLN A 6 -14.07 -19.81 82.68
N THR A 7 -14.24 -18.50 82.68
CA THR A 7 -14.45 -17.71 81.47
C THR A 7 -13.12 -17.60 80.75
N PHE A 8 -12.94 -18.38 79.70
CA PHE A 8 -11.84 -18.19 78.75
C PHE A 8 -12.08 -16.87 78.01
N HIS A 9 -11.37 -15.82 78.40
CA HIS A 9 -11.16 -14.67 77.54
C HIS A 9 -10.22 -15.10 76.42
N THR A 10 -10.78 -15.48 75.27
CA THR A 10 -10.04 -15.54 74.00
C THR A 10 -9.64 -14.11 73.64
N ARG A 11 -8.42 -13.75 74.05
CA ARG A 11 -7.73 -12.55 73.59
C ARG A 11 -7.52 -12.71 72.08
N SER A 12 -8.18 -11.89 71.26
CA SER A 12 -7.96 -11.86 69.81
C SER A 12 -6.53 -11.41 69.53
N LEU A 13 -5.65 -12.38 69.35
CA LEU A 13 -4.33 -12.17 68.79
C LEU A 13 -4.49 -12.13 67.26
N GLY A 14 -4.35 -10.93 66.69
CA GLY A 14 -3.67 -10.77 65.41
C GLY A 14 -4.48 -10.83 64.12
N GLU A 15 -5.38 -9.87 63.90
CA GLU A 15 -5.83 -9.48 62.55
C GLU A 15 -5.89 -7.95 62.58
N VAL A 16 -5.00 -7.21 61.90
CA VAL A 16 -5.38 -6.42 60.70
C VAL A 16 -4.12 -5.85 59.99
N ARG A 17 -2.90 -6.12 60.47
CA ARG A 17 -1.67 -5.50 59.91
C ARG A 17 -1.05 -6.21 58.69
N GLY A 18 -1.45 -7.44 58.39
CA GLY A 18 -0.94 -8.20 57.23
C GLY A 18 -1.70 -7.96 55.91
N SER A 19 -2.97 -7.56 55.97
CA SER A 19 -3.82 -7.37 54.78
C SER A 19 -3.31 -6.25 53.89
N ILE A 20 -2.92 -5.11 54.48
CA ILE A 20 -2.40 -3.94 53.75
C ILE A 20 -1.12 -4.30 52.98
N VAL A 21 -0.24 -5.13 53.55
CA VAL A 21 0.98 -5.56 52.89
C VAL A 21 0.66 -6.53 51.74
N LEU A 22 -0.28 -7.46 51.93
CA LEU A 22 -0.70 -8.41 50.90
C LEU A 22 -1.40 -7.71 49.72
N GLU A 23 -2.31 -6.78 50.00
CA GLU A 23 -3.00 -5.96 49.01
C GLU A 23 -2.00 -5.08 48.25
N ALA A 24 -1.08 -4.41 48.95
CA ALA A 24 -0.03 -3.60 48.31
C ALA A 24 0.91 -4.45 47.43
N THR A 25 1.23 -5.67 47.84
CA THR A 25 2.09 -6.59 47.08
C THR A 25 1.38 -7.12 45.83
N LEU A 26 0.05 -7.19 45.82
CA LEU A 26 -0.75 -7.59 44.67
C LEU A 26 -1.03 -6.42 43.71
N VAL A 27 -1.22 -5.22 44.24
CA VAL A 27 -1.49 -4.00 43.45
C VAL A 27 -0.21 -3.43 42.81
N MET A 28 0.94 -3.47 43.49
CA MET A 28 2.21 -2.93 42.96
C MET A 28 2.60 -3.51 41.60
N PRO A 29 2.62 -4.85 41.38
CA PRO A 29 2.92 -5.44 40.08
C PRO A 29 1.95 -5.03 38.97
N MET A 30 0.65 -4.92 39.29
CA MET A 30 -0.37 -4.45 38.34
C MET A 30 -0.13 -2.98 37.96
N PHE A 31 0.17 -2.13 38.94
CA PHE A 31 0.50 -0.73 38.71
C PHE A 31 1.75 -0.58 37.84
N VAL A 32 2.80 -1.36 38.13
CA VAL A 32 4.03 -1.38 37.33
C VAL A 32 3.75 -1.87 35.90
N MET A 33 2.89 -2.87 35.71
CA MET A 33 2.48 -3.33 34.38
C MET A 33 1.80 -2.22 33.57
N VAL A 34 0.91 -1.45 34.19
CA VAL A 34 0.25 -0.31 33.54
C VAL A 34 1.27 0.80 33.21
N LEU A 35 2.21 1.08 34.10
CA LEU A 35 3.28 2.04 33.84
C LEU A 35 4.17 1.61 32.67
N PHE A 36 4.57 0.35 32.61
CA PHE A 36 5.28 -0.20 31.46
C PHE A 36 4.44 -0.07 30.19
N LEU A 37 3.15 -0.41 30.23
CA LEU A 37 2.26 -0.28 29.08
C LEU A 37 2.23 1.16 28.52
N PHE A 38 2.19 2.18 29.39
CA PHE A 38 2.29 3.57 28.96
C PHE A 38 3.65 3.91 28.35
N ILE A 39 4.75 3.46 28.96
CA ILE A 39 6.09 3.66 28.41
C ILE A 39 6.20 3.00 27.02
N TYR A 40 5.66 1.79 26.86
CA TYR A 40 5.59 1.08 25.58
C TYR A 40 4.79 1.85 24.54
N MET A 41 3.63 2.39 24.91
CA MET A 41 2.78 3.17 24.02
C MET A 41 3.50 4.44 23.53
N ILE A 42 4.19 5.14 24.43
CA ILE A 42 4.98 6.34 24.10
C ILE A 42 6.12 5.96 23.15
N GLN A 43 6.91 4.94 23.48
CA GLN A 43 8.04 4.51 22.63
C GLN A 43 7.59 4.03 21.26
N MET A 44 6.49 3.27 21.18
CA MET A 44 5.91 2.83 19.92
C MET A 44 5.49 4.03 19.05
N THR A 45 4.90 5.05 19.65
CA THR A 45 4.48 6.27 18.94
C THR A 45 5.68 7.06 18.43
N LEU A 46 6.76 7.17 19.21
CA LEU A 46 8.00 7.83 18.78
C LEU A 46 8.65 7.10 17.59
N VAL A 47 8.74 5.77 17.65
CA VAL A 47 9.29 4.97 16.55
C VAL A 47 8.40 5.05 15.32
N ALA A 48 7.08 4.97 15.49
CA ALA A 48 6.13 5.03 14.37
C ALA A 48 6.19 6.39 13.64
N THR A 49 6.27 7.50 14.37
CA THR A 49 6.36 8.85 13.78
C THR A 49 7.69 9.06 13.07
N GLN A 50 8.81 8.62 13.66
CA GLN A 50 10.13 8.67 13.01
C GLN A 50 10.16 7.83 11.74
N LEU A 51 9.64 6.60 11.80
CA LEU A 51 9.59 5.70 10.64
C LEU A 51 8.75 6.31 9.52
N HIS A 52 7.58 6.86 9.84
CA HIS A 52 6.74 7.54 8.85
C HIS A 52 7.42 8.76 8.23
N ALA A 53 8.12 9.58 9.03
CA ALA A 53 8.86 10.74 8.53
C ALA A 53 10.01 10.33 7.58
N VAL A 54 10.77 9.30 7.93
CA VAL A 54 11.84 8.74 7.09
C VAL A 54 11.27 8.24 5.77
N THR A 55 10.22 7.42 5.81
CA THR A 55 9.58 6.88 4.59
C THR A 55 9.01 8.00 3.73
N SER A 56 8.31 8.97 4.31
CA SER A 56 7.71 10.09 3.56
C SER A 56 8.75 10.99 2.91
N ASN A 57 9.82 11.34 3.64
CA ASN A 57 10.89 12.18 3.09
C ASN A 57 11.66 11.49 1.96
N ALA A 58 11.91 10.18 2.09
CA ALA A 58 12.58 9.40 1.05
C ALA A 58 11.74 9.32 -0.23
N VAL A 59 10.44 9.02 -0.10
CA VAL A 59 9.51 9.01 -1.23
C VAL A 59 9.46 10.38 -1.91
N ARG A 60 9.36 11.48 -1.15
CA ARG A 60 9.37 12.84 -1.69
C ARG A 60 10.66 13.17 -2.43
N GLN A 61 11.81 12.75 -1.90
CA GLN A 61 13.10 12.97 -2.54
C GLN A 61 13.20 12.23 -3.88
N VAL A 62 12.76 10.96 -3.93
CA VAL A 62 12.73 10.20 -5.18
C VAL A 62 11.78 10.86 -6.18
N SER A 63 10.55 11.19 -5.76
CA SER A 63 9.54 11.78 -6.64
C SER A 63 9.95 13.13 -7.23
N ALA A 64 10.74 13.92 -6.51
CA ALA A 64 11.27 15.20 -6.99
C ALA A 64 12.40 15.06 -8.02
N HIS A 65 13.19 13.98 -7.94
CA HIS A 65 14.40 13.80 -8.76
C HIS A 65 14.24 12.74 -9.86
N ILE A 66 13.05 12.19 -10.04
CA ILE A 66 12.77 11.17 -11.06
C ILE A 66 12.54 11.73 -12.47
N TYR A 67 12.27 13.04 -12.60
CA TYR A 67 11.98 13.69 -13.88
C TYR A 67 13.03 13.43 -14.98
N PRO A 68 14.35 13.56 -14.72
CA PRO A 68 15.38 13.24 -15.71
C PRO A 68 15.32 11.80 -16.22
N VAL A 69 14.95 10.86 -15.33
CA VAL A 69 14.79 9.44 -15.67
C VAL A 69 13.63 9.26 -16.63
N ALA A 70 12.49 9.93 -16.36
CA ALA A 70 11.33 9.88 -17.22
C ALA A 70 11.62 10.41 -18.62
N LEU A 71 12.37 11.53 -18.74
CA LEU A 71 12.80 12.06 -20.04
C LEU A 71 13.69 11.09 -20.80
N ALA A 72 14.65 10.44 -20.13
CA ALA A 72 15.55 9.47 -20.77
C ALA A 72 14.80 8.22 -21.30
N VAL A 73 13.81 7.73 -20.55
CA VAL A 73 12.95 6.60 -20.95
C VAL A 73 11.97 6.99 -22.06
N ALA A 74 11.54 8.26 -22.12
CA ALA A 74 10.70 8.75 -23.20
C ALA A 74 11.49 8.86 -24.52
N SER A 75 12.74 9.35 -24.47
CA SER A 75 13.59 9.48 -25.68
C SER A 75 13.92 8.14 -26.34
N SER A 76 14.11 7.07 -25.56
CA SER A 76 14.41 5.75 -26.11
C SER A 76 13.24 5.10 -26.85
N GLN A 77 11.99 5.42 -26.50
CA GLN A 77 10.80 4.92 -27.22
C GLN A 77 10.72 5.46 -28.65
N THR A 78 11.12 6.72 -28.84
CA THR A 78 11.13 7.33 -30.18
C THR A 78 12.12 6.62 -31.12
N GLU A 79 13.22 6.07 -30.59
CA GLU A 79 14.21 5.32 -31.37
C GLU A 79 13.72 3.91 -31.78
N GLU A 80 12.93 3.22 -30.94
CA GLU A 80 12.37 1.90 -31.26
C GLU A 80 11.26 2.00 -32.32
N GLU A 81 10.41 3.04 -32.29
CA GLU A 81 9.35 3.25 -33.29
C GLU A 81 9.88 3.77 -34.65
N GLN A 82 10.96 4.56 -34.66
CA GLN A 82 11.59 5.05 -35.90
C GLN A 82 12.37 3.97 -36.68
N SER A 83 12.65 2.82 -36.07
CA SER A 83 13.31 1.69 -36.76
C SER A 83 12.39 0.95 -37.74
N ALA A 84 11.08 1.26 -37.77
CA ALA A 84 10.11 0.65 -38.68
C ALA A 84 9.62 1.55 -39.84
N SER A 85 9.93 2.85 -39.85
CA SER A 85 9.42 3.77 -40.88
C SER A 85 10.53 4.66 -41.45
N SER A 86 11.21 4.11 -42.44
CA SER A 86 12.13 4.86 -43.29
C SER A 86 11.36 5.86 -44.14
N ASN A 87 11.37 7.16 -43.78
CA ASN A 87 11.31 8.26 -44.74
C ASN A 87 11.69 9.61 -44.09
N ASN A 88 12.98 9.93 -44.20
CA ASN A 88 13.54 11.25 -44.50
C ASN A 88 12.84 12.51 -43.90
N SER A 89 12.81 12.64 -42.58
CA SER A 89 12.74 13.95 -41.92
C SER A 89 14.05 14.22 -41.14
N LEU A 90 14.92 14.94 -41.82
CA LEU A 90 16.22 15.41 -41.37
C LEU A 90 16.17 16.19 -40.04
N SER A 91 16.82 15.62 -39.02
CA SER A 91 17.83 16.28 -38.17
C SER A 91 17.44 17.47 -37.30
N LEU A 92 16.28 17.42 -36.62
CA LEU A 92 16.02 18.25 -35.43
C LEU A 92 16.00 17.45 -34.11
N GLU A 93 15.67 16.15 -34.14
CA GLU A 93 15.60 15.30 -32.94
C GLU A 93 16.98 14.91 -32.42
N ARG A 94 17.92 14.57 -33.32
CA ARG A 94 19.30 14.16 -32.99
C ARG A 94 20.14 15.24 -32.28
N ILE A 95 19.70 16.50 -32.32
CA ILE A 95 20.38 17.61 -31.63
C ILE A 95 20.03 17.60 -30.14
N TYR A 96 18.85 17.06 -29.76
CA TYR A 96 18.42 16.97 -28.37
C TYR A 96 19.05 15.77 -27.62
N ASP A 97 19.36 14.66 -28.30
CA ASP A 97 19.92 13.45 -27.65
C ASP A 97 21.35 13.64 -27.11
N PHE A 98 22.20 14.37 -27.86
CA PHE A 98 23.54 14.74 -27.38
C PHE A 98 23.47 15.69 -26.18
N SER A 99 22.41 16.50 -26.08
CA SER A 99 22.21 17.39 -24.93
C SER A 99 21.70 16.64 -23.69
N LEU A 100 20.82 15.63 -23.86
CA LEU A 100 20.19 14.92 -22.76
C LEU A 100 21.17 13.96 -22.06
N SER A 101 22.01 13.25 -22.82
CA SER A 101 23.04 12.36 -22.27
C SER A 101 24.14 13.13 -21.51
N GLU A 102 24.63 14.24 -22.06
CA GLU A 102 25.61 15.10 -21.38
C GLU A 102 25.01 15.77 -20.14
N TRP A 103 23.79 16.32 -20.26
CA TRP A 103 23.08 16.94 -19.13
C TRP A 103 22.78 15.93 -18.01
N SER A 104 22.26 14.75 -18.36
CA SER A 104 21.92 13.71 -17.38
C SER A 104 23.16 13.18 -16.68
N SER A 105 24.33 13.11 -17.34
CA SER A 105 25.58 12.71 -16.70
C SER A 105 26.06 13.73 -15.65
N GLN A 106 26.01 15.03 -15.98
CA GLN A 106 26.38 16.11 -15.06
C GLN A 106 25.37 16.23 -13.91
N TYR A 107 24.08 16.03 -14.17
CA TYR A 107 23.04 16.06 -13.16
C TYR A 107 23.07 14.82 -12.25
N ALA A 108 23.21 13.61 -12.83
CA ALA A 108 23.33 12.36 -12.09
C ALA A 108 24.52 12.38 -11.12
N SER A 109 25.64 13.00 -11.50
CA SER A 109 26.81 13.12 -10.62
C SER A 109 26.55 13.90 -9.32
N LYS A 110 25.50 14.74 -9.29
CA LYS A 110 25.11 15.56 -8.14
C LYS A 110 23.97 14.96 -7.33
N LEU A 111 23.34 13.89 -7.84
CA LEU A 111 22.24 13.22 -7.16
C LEU A 111 22.77 12.23 -6.13
N PRO A 112 22.07 12.05 -5.00
CA PRO A 112 22.40 11.01 -4.05
C PRO A 112 22.20 9.62 -4.69
N SER A 113 23.11 8.69 -4.38
CA SER A 113 22.90 7.27 -4.69
C SER A 113 21.67 6.77 -3.93
N PRO A 114 20.84 5.90 -4.53
CA PRO A 114 20.91 5.23 -5.84
C PRO A 114 20.26 6.00 -7.01
N VAL A 115 19.69 7.19 -6.80
CA VAL A 115 18.96 7.93 -7.86
C VAL A 115 19.90 8.27 -9.03
N SER A 116 21.15 8.61 -8.72
CA SER A 116 22.20 8.85 -9.73
C SER A 116 22.44 7.63 -10.62
N GLU A 117 22.47 6.43 -10.04
CA GLU A 117 22.64 5.17 -10.77
C GLU A 117 21.41 4.88 -11.63
N TRP A 118 20.22 5.20 -11.12
CA TRP A 118 18.99 5.02 -11.88
C TRP A 118 18.93 5.92 -13.12
N VAL A 119 19.33 7.19 -12.99
CA VAL A 119 19.44 8.12 -14.12
C VAL A 119 20.44 7.59 -15.15
N GLN A 120 21.61 7.14 -14.71
CA GLN A 120 22.62 6.59 -15.64
C GLN A 120 22.14 5.31 -16.31
N ALA A 121 21.42 4.44 -15.61
CA ALA A 121 20.87 3.22 -16.17
C ALA A 121 19.78 3.51 -17.21
N ALA A 122 18.86 4.44 -16.92
CA ALA A 122 17.83 4.85 -17.86
C ALA A 122 18.39 5.48 -19.13
N VAL A 123 19.44 6.31 -19.01
CA VAL A 123 20.11 6.92 -20.17
C VAL A 123 20.85 5.88 -21.01
N LYS A 124 21.43 4.84 -20.39
CA LYS A 124 22.22 3.82 -21.10
C LYS A 124 21.38 2.68 -21.69
N LYS A 125 20.31 2.30 -21.00
CA LYS A 125 19.50 1.12 -21.34
C LYS A 125 18.14 1.48 -21.94
N GLY A 126 17.70 2.74 -21.87
CA GLY A 126 16.35 3.15 -22.28
C GLY A 126 15.24 2.59 -21.38
N GLU A 127 15.60 1.86 -20.32
CA GLU A 127 14.67 1.19 -19.42
C GLU A 127 14.67 1.88 -18.06
N ALA A 128 13.47 2.01 -17.47
CA ALA A 128 13.37 2.44 -16.09
C ALA A 128 13.90 1.31 -15.19
N PRO A 129 14.98 1.52 -14.41
CA PRO A 129 15.58 0.48 -13.54
C PRO A 129 14.64 0.00 -12.43
N LEU A 130 13.54 0.71 -12.24
CA LEU A 130 12.47 0.37 -11.31
C LEU A 130 11.60 -0.78 -11.85
N GLN A 131 11.56 -1.07 -13.17
CA GLN A 131 10.75 -2.17 -13.71
C GLN A 131 11.24 -3.55 -13.25
N ASP A 132 12.56 -3.73 -13.11
CA ASP A 132 13.17 -4.96 -12.58
C ASP A 132 12.73 -5.24 -11.13
N LEU A 133 12.34 -4.21 -10.39
CA LEU A 133 11.84 -4.33 -9.02
C LEU A 133 10.37 -4.79 -8.98
N LYS A 134 9.61 -4.65 -10.08
CA LYS A 134 8.18 -5.01 -10.15
C LYS A 134 7.98 -6.53 -10.12
N GLY A 135 8.93 -7.29 -10.65
CA GLY A 135 8.91 -8.75 -10.67
C GLY A 135 9.48 -9.43 -9.41
N ASN A 136 10.21 -8.69 -8.57
CA ASN A 136 11.00 -9.25 -7.47
C ASN A 136 10.39 -8.89 -6.10
N ALA A 137 9.45 -9.71 -5.63
CA ALA A 137 8.75 -9.52 -4.35
C ALA A 137 9.55 -9.88 -3.09
N ALA A 138 10.86 -10.17 -3.21
CA ALA A 138 11.67 -10.61 -2.08
C ALA A 138 12.29 -9.40 -1.35
N GLU A 139 12.00 -9.24 -0.05
CA GLU A 139 12.57 -8.19 0.83
C GLU A 139 14.12 -8.13 0.73
N ALA A 140 14.78 -9.27 0.52
CA ALA A 140 16.23 -9.39 0.39
C ALA A 140 16.84 -8.67 -0.83
N VAL A 141 16.05 -8.45 -1.88
CA VAL A 141 16.48 -7.73 -3.10
C VAL A 141 16.16 -6.23 -2.99
N LEU A 142 15.12 -5.87 -2.24
CA LEU A 142 14.69 -4.48 -2.05
C LEU A 142 15.57 -3.72 -1.06
N ASP A 143 16.01 -4.39 0.00
CA ASP A 143 16.86 -3.82 1.04
C ASP A 143 18.14 -3.14 0.51
N PRO A 144 19.03 -3.79 -0.28
CA PRO A 144 20.28 -3.16 -0.71
C PRO A 144 20.08 -1.98 -1.66
N VAL A 145 18.97 -1.95 -2.41
CA VAL A 145 18.66 -0.89 -3.37
C VAL A 145 18.06 0.33 -2.67
N ILE A 146 17.16 0.11 -1.71
CA ILE A 146 16.37 1.18 -1.10
C ILE A 146 16.96 1.67 0.23
N LYS A 147 17.67 0.84 1.01
CA LYS A 147 18.27 1.27 2.28
C LYS A 147 19.19 2.49 2.15
N PRO A 148 20.06 2.61 1.12
CA PRO A 148 20.88 3.81 0.94
C PRO A 148 20.07 5.12 0.81
N LEU A 149 18.84 5.06 0.27
CA LEU A 149 17.92 6.23 0.23
C LEU A 149 17.43 6.62 1.62
N LEU A 150 17.30 5.64 2.52
CA LEU A 150 16.79 5.85 3.86
C LEU A 150 17.89 6.28 4.83
N SER A 151 19.13 5.82 4.62
CA SER A 151 20.30 6.14 5.45
C SER A 151 20.44 7.64 5.81
N PRO A 152 20.33 8.63 4.88
CA PRO A 152 20.46 10.04 5.25
C PRO A 152 19.34 10.52 6.19
N PHE A 153 18.13 9.97 6.06
CA PHE A 153 17.01 10.31 6.94
C PHE A 153 17.06 9.55 8.26
N LEU A 154 17.66 8.35 8.28
CA LEU A 154 17.86 7.55 9.48
C LEU A 154 18.85 8.21 10.44
N GLN A 155 19.89 8.88 9.94
CA GLN A 155 20.88 9.59 10.76
C GLN A 155 20.27 10.68 11.66
N ALA A 156 19.15 11.27 11.24
CA ALA A 156 18.42 12.27 12.03
C ALA A 156 17.50 11.66 13.10
N THR A 157 17.43 10.32 13.18
CA THR A 157 16.52 9.57 14.06
C THR A 157 17.28 8.60 14.97
N SER A 158 16.57 8.04 15.96
CA SER A 158 17.14 7.00 16.84
C SER A 158 16.89 5.57 16.29
N LEU A 159 16.49 5.45 15.03
CA LEU A 159 16.18 4.16 14.40
C LEU A 159 17.45 3.42 14.01
N ASN A 160 17.44 2.11 14.17
CA ASN A 160 18.57 1.26 13.75
C ASN A 160 18.29 0.66 12.36
N GLU A 161 19.22 0.86 11.43
CA GLU A 161 19.11 0.40 10.04
C GLU A 161 18.99 -1.13 9.92
N ASP A 162 19.61 -1.90 10.82
CA ASP A 162 19.58 -3.37 10.81
C ASP A 162 18.18 -3.94 11.09
N ARG A 163 17.33 -3.16 11.78
CA ARG A 163 15.96 -3.56 12.16
C ARG A 163 14.91 -3.09 11.17
N LEU A 164 15.35 -2.37 10.14
CA LEU A 164 14.52 -1.80 9.11
C LEU A 164 14.56 -2.70 7.88
N HIS A 165 13.38 -3.00 7.34
CA HIS A 165 13.21 -3.85 6.16
C HIS A 165 12.23 -3.21 5.19
N VAL A 166 12.55 -3.26 3.90
CA VAL A 166 11.67 -2.78 2.86
C VAL A 166 10.73 -3.91 2.45
N SER A 167 9.45 -3.77 2.82
CA SER A 167 8.45 -4.81 2.56
C SER A 167 7.84 -4.71 1.18
N ARG A 168 7.64 -3.49 0.66
CA ARG A 168 7.06 -3.26 -0.66
C ARG A 168 7.49 -1.93 -1.26
N VAL A 169 7.64 -1.90 -2.57
CA VAL A 169 7.85 -0.68 -3.36
C VAL A 169 6.80 -0.64 -4.46
N THR A 170 6.06 0.46 -4.56
CA THR A 170 5.16 0.75 -5.68
C THR A 170 5.95 1.49 -6.73
N ILE A 171 6.13 0.86 -7.89
CA ILE A 171 6.90 1.40 -9.01
C ILE A 171 5.95 2.06 -10.01
N PRO A 172 6.26 3.29 -10.45
CA PRO A 172 5.46 3.95 -11.45
C PRO A 172 5.70 3.46 -12.87
N ASP A 173 4.68 3.57 -13.71
CA ASP A 173 4.83 3.39 -15.15
C ASP A 173 5.26 4.70 -15.80
N LEU A 174 6.57 4.85 -16.00
CA LEU A 174 7.17 5.99 -16.69
C LEU A 174 7.01 5.93 -18.22
N ARG A 175 6.56 4.79 -18.77
CA ARG A 175 6.39 4.61 -20.22
C ARG A 175 5.01 5.09 -20.67
N THR A 176 3.96 4.63 -20.00
CA THR A 176 2.58 5.01 -20.37
C THR A 176 2.09 6.24 -19.61
N GLY A 177 2.78 6.64 -18.54
CA GLY A 177 2.37 7.76 -17.67
C GLY A 177 1.16 7.46 -16.79
N LYS A 178 0.36 6.40 -17.05
CA LYS A 178 -0.94 6.17 -16.41
C LYS A 178 -0.92 6.04 -14.87
N THR A 179 0.23 5.68 -14.29
CA THR A 179 0.38 5.53 -12.83
C THR A 179 1.62 6.25 -12.30
N PRO A 180 1.59 7.59 -12.21
CA PRO A 180 2.77 8.39 -11.88
C PRO A 180 2.94 8.52 -10.35
N TYR A 181 2.82 7.40 -9.63
CA TYR A 181 2.96 7.36 -8.17
C TYR A 181 4.11 6.45 -7.76
N PHE A 182 4.98 6.97 -6.91
CA PHE A 182 6.01 6.17 -6.24
C PHE A 182 5.60 5.94 -4.81
N GLY A 183 5.58 4.68 -4.40
CA GLY A 183 5.19 4.27 -3.05
C GLY A 183 6.28 3.43 -2.39
N LEU A 184 6.43 3.59 -1.08
CA LEU A 184 7.36 2.83 -0.27
C LEU A 184 6.67 2.34 1.00
N GLU A 185 6.85 1.06 1.29
CA GLU A 185 6.41 0.42 2.51
C GLU A 185 7.62 -0.15 3.26
N VAL A 186 7.86 0.40 4.43
CA VAL A 186 8.97 0.04 5.30
C VAL A 186 8.42 -0.57 6.57
N SER A 187 9.05 -1.64 7.02
CA SER A 187 8.74 -2.28 8.28
C SER A 187 9.92 -2.21 9.25
N TYR A 188 9.62 -2.04 10.54
CA TYR A 188 10.61 -1.91 11.61
C TYR A 188 10.29 -2.86 12.75
N VAL A 189 11.26 -3.69 13.14
CA VAL A 189 11.12 -4.61 14.27
C VAL A 189 11.56 -3.92 15.56
N LEU A 190 10.61 -3.73 16.48
CA LEU A 190 10.89 -3.08 17.76
C LEU A 190 11.95 -3.86 18.56
N PRO A 191 12.88 -3.16 19.24
CA PRO A 191 13.91 -3.81 20.06
C PRO A 191 13.36 -4.47 21.33
N ILE A 192 12.11 -4.20 21.67
CA ILE A 192 11.50 -4.66 22.91
C ILE A 192 10.36 -5.63 22.59
N LYS A 193 10.31 -6.73 23.34
CA LYS A 193 9.31 -7.78 23.21
C LYS A 193 8.16 -7.51 24.17
N VAL A 194 6.96 -7.94 23.79
CA VAL A 194 5.79 -7.82 24.67
C VAL A 194 6.01 -8.67 25.93
N PRO A 195 5.75 -8.14 27.14
CA PRO A 195 5.82 -8.95 28.34
C PRO A 195 4.85 -10.13 28.23
N PHE A 196 5.22 -11.29 28.79
CA PHE A 196 4.44 -12.54 28.81
C PHE A 196 4.38 -13.34 27.49
N THR A 197 4.20 -12.71 26.32
CA THR A 197 4.14 -13.44 25.04
C THR A 197 5.50 -13.60 24.38
N GLY A 198 6.45 -12.70 24.66
CA GLY A 198 7.81 -12.72 24.08
C GLY A 198 7.85 -12.48 22.56
N GLN A 199 6.71 -12.11 21.96
CA GLN A 199 6.60 -11.86 20.53
C GLN A 199 7.23 -10.51 20.17
N ALA A 200 7.91 -10.46 19.03
CA ALA A 200 8.43 -9.22 18.47
C ALA A 200 7.30 -8.46 17.77
N ILE A 201 7.20 -7.16 18.04
CA ILE A 201 6.24 -6.29 17.35
C ILE A 201 6.93 -5.67 16.13
N ARG A 202 6.26 -5.70 14.99
CA ARG A 202 6.67 -5.02 13.76
C ARG A 202 5.75 -3.84 13.52
N ILE A 203 6.32 -2.66 13.28
CA ILE A 203 5.59 -1.46 12.87
C ILE A 203 5.79 -1.31 11.35
N GLN A 204 4.74 -0.96 10.64
CA GLN A 204 4.80 -0.69 9.20
C GLN A 204 4.44 0.77 8.93
N ALA A 205 5.18 1.40 8.02
CA ALA A 205 4.90 2.74 7.52
C ALA A 205 4.84 2.69 6.00
N ARG A 206 3.76 3.24 5.44
CA ARG A 206 3.56 3.41 4.01
C ARG A 206 3.52 4.90 3.68
N ALA A 207 4.22 5.31 2.64
CA ALA A 207 4.08 6.61 2.02
C ALA A 207 4.01 6.46 0.50
N GLU A 208 3.27 7.34 -0.16
CA GLU A 208 3.08 7.36 -1.60
C GLU A 208 2.98 8.81 -2.06
N GLU A 209 3.69 9.14 -3.14
CA GLU A 209 3.79 10.51 -3.65
C GLU A 209 3.74 10.50 -5.17
N ARG A 210 3.07 11.52 -5.73
CA ARG A 210 3.02 11.72 -7.18
C ARG A 210 4.40 12.17 -7.68
N LEU A 211 4.86 11.58 -8.78
CA LEU A 211 6.11 11.96 -9.40
C LEU A 211 5.97 13.31 -10.09
N TRP A 212 7.06 14.08 -10.09
CA TRP A 212 7.13 15.30 -10.88
C TRP A 212 7.50 14.97 -12.33
N ILE A 213 6.56 14.42 -13.11
CA ILE A 213 6.80 14.01 -14.52
C ILE A 213 6.06 14.82 -15.58
N GLY A 214 5.53 15.99 -15.19
CA GLY A 214 4.79 16.88 -16.08
C GLY A 214 3.31 16.54 -16.13
N ASP A 215 2.64 17.06 -17.15
CA ASP A 215 1.24 16.72 -17.41
C ASP A 215 1.17 15.26 -17.84
N THR A 216 0.23 14.55 -17.27
CA THR A 216 0.03 13.14 -17.49
C THR A 216 -1.47 12.97 -17.56
N ASP A 217 -1.96 12.17 -18.50
CA ASP A 217 -3.40 12.03 -18.75
C ASP A 217 -4.13 11.27 -17.60
N GLU A 218 -3.59 11.27 -16.38
CA GLU A 218 -4.19 10.57 -15.22
C GLU A 218 -5.52 11.15 -14.79
N LEU A 219 -5.79 12.42 -15.13
CA LEU A 219 -7.03 13.12 -14.79
C LEU A 219 -8.02 13.19 -15.97
N GLY A 220 -7.85 12.31 -16.98
CA GLY A 220 -8.69 12.23 -18.18
C GLY A 220 -10.12 12.76 -17.97
N ASN A 221 -10.47 13.77 -18.76
CA ASN A 221 -11.76 14.47 -18.83
C ASN A 221 -12.88 13.86 -17.96
N LYS A 222 -13.08 14.38 -16.74
CA LYS A 222 -14.14 13.98 -15.80
C LYS A 222 -15.59 14.17 -16.31
N ASN A 223 -15.77 14.56 -17.57
CA ASN A 223 -17.06 14.66 -18.26
C ASN A 223 -17.25 13.64 -19.40
N SER A 224 -16.37 12.64 -19.51
CA SER A 224 -16.59 11.50 -20.39
C SER A 224 -16.37 10.21 -19.62
N ASP A 225 -17.43 9.41 -19.56
CA ASP A 225 -17.38 7.98 -19.29
C ASP A 225 -16.10 7.33 -19.90
N GLY A 226 -15.45 6.45 -19.13
CA GLY A 226 -14.46 5.51 -19.65
C GLY A 226 -13.04 6.05 -19.77
N GLU A 227 -12.20 5.62 -18.84
CA GLU A 227 -10.74 5.69 -18.94
C GLU A 227 -10.30 4.97 -20.23
N SER A 228 -9.84 5.75 -21.23
CA SER A 228 -9.34 5.21 -22.49
C SER A 228 -7.95 4.58 -22.28
N GLY A 229 -7.97 3.34 -21.79
CA GLY A 229 -7.12 2.33 -22.40
C GLY A 229 -7.43 2.24 -23.88
N THR A 230 -6.46 1.91 -24.72
CA THR A 230 -6.66 1.72 -26.16
C THR A 230 -7.44 0.42 -26.48
N GLY A 231 -8.29 -0.02 -25.55
CA GLY A 231 -9.30 -1.07 -25.65
C GLY A 231 -10.56 -0.58 -24.94
N ALA A 232 -11.74 -0.88 -25.46
CA ALA A 232 -12.99 -0.31 -24.97
C ALA A 232 -13.22 -0.68 -23.48
N ALA A 233 -13.16 0.32 -22.60
CA ALA A 233 -13.41 0.12 -21.17
C ALA A 233 -14.81 -0.46 -20.93
N ALA A 234 -14.92 -1.39 -19.98
CA ALA A 234 -16.17 -2.05 -19.65
C ALA A 234 -17.22 -1.02 -19.19
N LYS A 235 -18.34 -0.87 -19.91
CA LYS A 235 -19.45 0.00 -19.53
C LYS A 235 -20.42 -0.75 -18.63
N VAL A 236 -20.54 -0.37 -17.36
CA VAL A 236 -21.48 -1.00 -16.43
C VAL A 236 -22.93 -0.71 -16.86
N LEU A 237 -23.70 -1.76 -17.15
CA LEU A 237 -25.10 -1.68 -17.55
C LEU A 237 -26.04 -1.72 -16.33
N SER A 238 -25.68 -2.52 -15.32
CA SER A 238 -26.50 -2.69 -14.12
C SER A 238 -25.62 -2.98 -12.91
N LYS A 239 -25.99 -2.38 -11.77
CA LYS A 239 -25.37 -2.62 -10.46
C LYS A 239 -26.45 -2.79 -9.40
N PRO A 240 -26.16 -3.51 -8.31
CA PRO A 240 -27.15 -3.72 -7.26
C PRO A 240 -27.40 -2.41 -6.48
N ASP A 241 -28.67 -2.04 -6.33
CA ASP A 241 -29.11 -0.87 -5.58
C ASP A 241 -30.34 -1.19 -4.71
N PRO A 242 -30.18 -1.45 -3.40
CA PRO A 242 -28.95 -1.83 -2.70
C PRO A 242 -28.66 -3.34 -2.81
N ALA A 243 -27.40 -3.73 -2.59
CA ALA A 243 -27.04 -5.12 -2.31
C ALA A 243 -27.36 -5.47 -0.85
N TYR A 244 -27.82 -6.70 -0.57
CA TYR A 244 -28.09 -7.13 0.81
C TYR A 244 -27.03 -8.10 1.32
N ALA A 245 -26.55 -7.88 2.55
CA ALA A 245 -25.64 -8.81 3.21
C ALA A 245 -26.28 -10.21 3.32
N GLY A 246 -25.54 -11.26 2.97
CA GLY A 246 -26.03 -12.64 2.94
C GLY A 246 -26.92 -13.00 1.75
N ARG A 247 -27.11 -12.10 0.78
CA ARG A 247 -27.84 -12.37 -0.48
C ARG A 247 -26.93 -12.28 -1.69
N ARG A 248 -27.42 -12.83 -2.80
CA ARG A 248 -26.73 -12.75 -4.09
C ARG A 248 -26.90 -11.34 -4.67
N ALA A 249 -25.82 -10.80 -5.21
CA ALA A 249 -25.78 -9.55 -5.96
C ALA A 249 -25.37 -9.84 -7.39
N GLU A 250 -25.89 -9.06 -8.33
CA GLU A 250 -25.62 -9.18 -9.76
C GLU A 250 -25.13 -7.85 -10.31
N VAL A 251 -24.05 -7.90 -11.08
CA VAL A 251 -23.50 -6.78 -11.84
C VAL A 251 -23.38 -7.21 -13.29
N THR A 252 -23.82 -6.35 -14.20
CA THR A 252 -23.73 -6.56 -15.64
C THR A 252 -22.93 -5.44 -16.28
N ALA A 253 -21.97 -5.78 -17.13
CA ALA A 253 -21.19 -4.82 -17.89
C ALA A 253 -21.14 -5.19 -19.37
N LEU A 254 -20.92 -4.18 -20.19
CA LEU A 254 -20.72 -4.27 -21.63
C LEU A 254 -19.22 -4.09 -21.92
N VAL A 255 -18.61 -5.08 -22.55
CA VAL A 255 -17.22 -5.12 -23.04
C VAL A 255 -17.21 -5.49 -24.52
N GLU A 256 -16.03 -5.65 -25.12
CA GLU A 256 -15.95 -6.15 -26.50
C GLU A 256 -16.52 -7.58 -26.63
N PRO A 257 -17.31 -7.87 -27.68
CA PRO A 257 -17.87 -9.21 -27.89
C PRO A 257 -16.80 -10.31 -27.89
N GLY A 258 -16.98 -11.32 -27.04
CA GLY A 258 -16.04 -12.43 -26.87
C GLY A 258 -14.81 -12.16 -26.01
N ALA A 259 -14.62 -10.93 -25.50
CA ALA A 259 -13.50 -10.59 -24.61
C ALA A 259 -13.72 -11.09 -23.18
N SER A 260 -12.61 -11.35 -22.47
CA SER A 260 -12.63 -11.70 -21.05
C SER A 260 -12.48 -10.46 -20.17
N ALA A 261 -13.27 -10.41 -19.09
CA ALA A 261 -13.19 -9.37 -18.08
C ALA A 261 -13.13 -9.98 -16.68
N THR A 262 -12.37 -9.37 -15.79
CA THR A 262 -12.20 -9.80 -14.40
C THR A 262 -12.85 -8.80 -13.46
N MET A 263 -13.82 -9.25 -12.65
CA MET A 263 -14.45 -8.38 -11.64
C MET A 263 -13.91 -8.67 -10.23
N THR A 264 -13.42 -7.61 -9.58
CA THR A 264 -12.89 -7.62 -8.21
C THR A 264 -13.70 -6.69 -7.31
N VAL A 265 -14.18 -7.19 -6.18
CA VAL A 265 -14.94 -6.39 -5.20
C VAL A 265 -14.08 -6.12 -3.97
N TYR A 266 -14.09 -4.88 -3.48
CA TYR A 266 -13.33 -4.45 -2.31
C TYR A 266 -14.24 -4.14 -1.12
N TYR A 267 -14.07 -4.91 -0.05
CA TYR A 267 -14.71 -4.67 1.25
C TYR A 267 -13.68 -4.18 2.28
N LYS A 268 -14.14 -3.78 3.47
CA LYS A 268 -13.25 -3.38 4.58
C LYS A 268 -12.31 -4.49 5.03
N SER A 269 -12.73 -5.75 4.86
CA SER A 269 -11.89 -6.93 5.15
C SER A 269 -10.87 -7.26 4.05
N GLY A 270 -10.86 -6.51 2.94
CA GLY A 270 -10.03 -6.75 1.77
C GLY A 270 -10.84 -7.20 0.55
N VAL A 271 -10.14 -7.80 -0.41
CA VAL A 271 -10.74 -8.30 -1.67
C VAL A 271 -11.73 -9.43 -1.38
N SER A 272 -12.88 -9.38 -2.03
CA SER A 272 -13.90 -10.43 -1.95
C SER A 272 -13.39 -11.74 -2.55
N GLN A 273 -13.48 -12.81 -1.78
CA GLN A 273 -13.17 -14.18 -2.20
C GLN A 273 -14.45 -14.96 -2.57
N ALA A 274 -15.55 -14.27 -2.85
CA ALA A 274 -16.82 -14.93 -3.13
C ALA A 274 -16.72 -15.78 -4.40
N LYS A 275 -17.31 -16.99 -4.35
CA LYS A 275 -17.47 -17.83 -5.53
C LYS A 275 -18.25 -17.05 -6.59
N TYR A 276 -17.80 -17.13 -7.84
CA TYR A 276 -18.36 -16.41 -9.01
C TYR A 276 -17.97 -14.92 -9.13
N LEU A 277 -16.96 -14.48 -8.39
CA LEU A 277 -16.16 -13.30 -8.72
C LEU A 277 -14.87 -13.71 -9.42
N GLY A 278 -14.34 -12.84 -10.28
CA GLY A 278 -13.14 -13.11 -11.08
C GLY A 278 -13.41 -12.99 -12.58
N GLU A 279 -12.66 -13.76 -13.36
CA GLU A 279 -12.70 -13.75 -14.82
C GLU A 279 -14.02 -14.33 -15.36
N ALA A 280 -14.65 -13.62 -16.29
CA ALA A 280 -15.82 -14.05 -17.04
C ALA A 280 -15.71 -13.56 -18.48
N GLN A 281 -16.16 -14.40 -19.42
CA GLN A 281 -16.14 -14.10 -20.84
C GLN A 281 -17.46 -13.46 -21.27
N ALA A 282 -17.39 -12.44 -22.13
CA ALA A 282 -18.56 -11.77 -22.68
C ALA A 282 -19.24 -12.61 -23.77
N ASP A 283 -20.56 -12.46 -23.88
CA ASP A 283 -21.36 -13.10 -24.93
C ASP A 283 -21.19 -12.43 -26.31
N ASP A 284 -21.91 -12.93 -27.32
CA ASP A 284 -21.91 -12.40 -28.69
C ASP A 284 -22.35 -10.92 -28.78
N ASN A 285 -23.00 -10.39 -27.74
CA ASN A 285 -23.43 -9.00 -27.63
C ASN A 285 -22.46 -8.15 -26.78
N GLY A 286 -21.35 -8.73 -26.31
CA GLY A 286 -20.39 -8.06 -25.43
C GLY A 286 -20.85 -7.95 -23.99
N ILE A 287 -21.86 -8.70 -23.55
CA ILE A 287 -22.40 -8.61 -22.20
C ILE A 287 -21.74 -9.66 -21.30
N VAL A 288 -21.25 -9.21 -20.15
CA VAL A 288 -20.70 -10.04 -19.08
C VAL A 288 -21.49 -9.81 -17.79
N SER A 289 -21.88 -10.90 -17.10
CA SER A 289 -22.63 -10.85 -15.84
C SER A 289 -21.93 -11.65 -14.74
N TRP A 290 -21.76 -11.01 -13.58
CA TRP A 290 -21.24 -11.65 -12.38
C TRP A 290 -22.32 -11.70 -11.32
N ASN A 291 -22.54 -12.90 -10.79
CA ASN A 291 -23.51 -13.12 -9.74
C ASN A 291 -22.84 -13.79 -8.54
N TRP A 292 -22.59 -13.02 -7.48
CA TRP A 292 -21.86 -13.49 -6.30
C TRP A 292 -22.67 -13.37 -5.02
N LEU A 293 -22.24 -14.08 -3.97
CA LEU A 293 -22.83 -13.98 -2.63
C LEU A 293 -22.13 -12.87 -1.84
N VAL A 294 -22.88 -11.85 -1.39
CA VAL A 294 -22.37 -10.86 -0.44
C VAL A 294 -22.26 -11.50 0.93
N GLY A 295 -21.09 -11.39 1.57
CA GLY A 295 -20.85 -11.95 2.90
C GLY A 295 -21.92 -11.52 3.92
N GLY A 296 -22.37 -12.45 4.76
CA GLY A 296 -23.39 -12.16 5.79
C GLY A 296 -22.92 -11.15 6.84
N ASN A 297 -21.60 -11.03 7.05
CA ASN A 297 -20.98 -10.09 7.99
C ASN A 297 -20.52 -8.78 7.33
N THR A 298 -20.87 -8.55 6.05
CA THR A 298 -20.50 -7.31 5.37
C THR A 298 -21.19 -6.12 6.03
N THR A 299 -20.42 -5.12 6.43
CA THR A 299 -20.96 -3.92 7.09
C THR A 299 -21.81 -3.11 6.09
N PRO A 300 -22.97 -2.59 6.50
CA PRO A 300 -23.72 -1.66 5.66
C PRO A 300 -22.90 -0.42 5.31
N GLY A 301 -23.01 0.04 4.07
CA GLY A 301 -22.25 1.19 3.56
C GLY A 301 -21.93 1.06 2.07
N GLU A 302 -21.19 2.03 1.55
CA GLU A 302 -20.74 2.04 0.16
C GLU A 302 -19.47 1.21 0.00
N TRP A 303 -19.46 0.36 -1.01
CA TRP A 303 -18.34 -0.51 -1.38
C TRP A 303 -18.00 -0.34 -2.85
N THR A 304 -16.78 -0.70 -3.22
CA THR A 304 -16.26 -0.48 -4.59
C THR A 304 -16.03 -1.82 -5.28
N PHE A 305 -16.34 -1.88 -6.56
CA PHE A 305 -15.89 -2.96 -7.43
C PHE A 305 -15.12 -2.39 -8.62
N VAL A 306 -14.20 -3.19 -9.13
CA VAL A 306 -13.34 -2.88 -10.27
C VAL A 306 -13.53 -3.99 -11.30
N ILE A 307 -13.81 -3.60 -12.54
CA ILE A 307 -13.83 -4.49 -13.70
C ILE A 307 -12.58 -4.20 -14.51
N GLU A 308 -11.78 -5.23 -14.78
CA GLU A 308 -10.56 -5.14 -15.58
C GLU A 308 -10.75 -5.98 -16.84
N THR A 309 -10.65 -5.36 -18.02
CA THR A 309 -10.67 -6.09 -19.30
C THR A 309 -9.30 -6.67 -19.62
N GLU A 310 -9.22 -7.63 -20.54
CA GLU A 310 -7.97 -8.24 -21.00
C GLU A 310 -6.93 -7.21 -21.48
N ASP A 311 -7.40 -6.10 -22.08
CA ASP A 311 -6.56 -4.98 -22.53
C ASP A 311 -6.04 -4.09 -21.40
N GLY A 312 -6.32 -4.45 -20.13
CA GLY A 312 -5.90 -3.72 -18.94
C GLY A 312 -6.70 -2.44 -18.68
N ALA A 313 -7.82 -2.22 -19.37
CA ALA A 313 -8.73 -1.11 -19.07
C ALA A 313 -9.52 -1.43 -17.80
N ARG A 314 -9.61 -0.46 -16.88
CA ARG A 314 -10.24 -0.64 -15.57
C ARG A 314 -11.43 0.29 -15.41
N THR A 315 -12.58 -0.27 -15.07
CA THR A 315 -13.78 0.48 -14.70
C THR A 315 -14.03 0.31 -13.20
N THR A 316 -14.02 1.42 -12.46
CA THR A 316 -14.27 1.42 -11.01
C THR A 316 -15.63 2.03 -10.71
N GLU A 317 -16.46 1.32 -9.95
CA GLU A 317 -17.83 1.73 -9.60
C GLU A 317 -18.14 1.44 -8.14
N GLN A 318 -19.11 2.18 -7.59
CA GLN A 318 -19.55 2.05 -6.20
C GLN A 318 -20.97 1.49 -6.11
N PHE A 319 -21.23 0.66 -5.10
CA PHE A 319 -22.56 0.12 -4.80
C PHE A 319 -22.83 0.13 -3.29
N LEU A 320 -24.11 0.31 -2.93
CA LEU A 320 -24.56 0.34 -1.55
C LEU A 320 -24.84 -1.08 -1.05
N VAL A 321 -24.37 -1.43 0.16
CA VAL A 321 -24.77 -2.64 0.87
C VAL A 321 -25.62 -2.29 2.09
N GLU A 322 -26.73 -2.99 2.28
CA GLU A 322 -27.59 -2.91 3.44
C GLU A 322 -27.67 -4.26 4.19
N SER A 323 -27.91 -4.21 5.50
CA SER A 323 -28.25 -5.42 6.26
C SER A 323 -29.67 -5.85 5.92
N PRO A 324 -29.93 -7.16 5.71
CA PRO A 324 -31.29 -7.63 5.57
C PRO A 324 -32.04 -7.29 6.87
N ARG A 325 -33.08 -6.46 6.77
CA ARG A 325 -34.01 -6.24 7.88
C ARG A 325 -34.46 -7.62 8.39
N SER A 326 -34.18 -7.90 9.66
CA SER A 326 -34.86 -8.97 10.39
C SER A 326 -36.36 -8.67 10.30
N LYS A 327 -37.08 -9.40 9.43
CA LYS A 327 -38.54 -9.43 9.53
C LYS A 327 -38.86 -10.11 10.86
N GLU A 328 -39.57 -9.40 11.73
CA GLU A 328 -40.43 -9.99 12.76
C GLU A 328 -41.37 -11.04 12.14
#